data_AF-A0A0H2QYK3-F1
#
_entry.id   AF-A0A0H2QYK3-F1
#
_cell.length_a   1.000
_cell.length_b   1.000
_cell.length_c   1.000
_cell.angle_alpha   90.00
_cell.angle_beta   90.00
_cell.angle_gamma   90.00
#
_symmetry.space_group_name_H-M   'P 1'
#
loop_
_entity.id
_entity.type
_entity.pdbx_description
1 polymer ?
#
loop_
_entity_poly.entity_id
_entity_poly.type
_entity_poly.pdbx_seq_one_letter_code
_entity_poly.pdbx_strand_id
1 'polypeptide(L)'
;STCAKFNAVENQNRLKHRGEDVTGIFSILCNHGVPEPMGSVDLQRGERYINVDFVLAQVLQNLRGLSRVIVAYDVACQYNINARKRFRNTAPDTLDMLDLTTFLVGKMHLQAHEEDCQYLYSFNYTEGVGRMDGEETERFWAEMNQAAGSTKQM
;
A
#
# COMPACT_ATOMS: atom_id res chain seq x y z
N SER A 1 13.04 -5.63 -8.79
CA SER A 1 13.19 -6.12 -7.42
C SER A 1 13.55 -7.59 -7.50
N THR A 2 14.48 -8.06 -6.66
CA THR A 2 14.95 -9.47 -6.62
C THR A 2 14.22 -10.34 -5.59
N CYS A 3 13.38 -9.74 -4.74
CA CYS A 3 12.51 -10.45 -3.80
C CYS A 3 11.44 -11.31 -4.50
N ALA A 4 10.75 -12.16 -3.72
CA ALA A 4 9.67 -13.05 -4.14
C ALA A 4 8.68 -12.43 -5.16
N LYS A 5 8.24 -13.24 -6.12
CA LYS A 5 7.26 -12.86 -7.13
C LYS A 5 5.85 -12.91 -6.53
N PHE A 6 5.34 -11.77 -6.10
CA PHE A 6 3.98 -11.67 -5.56
C PHE A 6 2.95 -11.60 -6.68
N ASN A 7 1.87 -12.39 -6.54
CA ASN A 7 0.75 -12.42 -7.48
C ASN A 7 0.03 -11.07 -7.62
N ALA A 8 0.11 -10.18 -6.61
CA ALA A 8 -0.43 -8.82 -6.68
C ALA A 8 0.10 -8.03 -7.89
N VAL A 9 1.35 -8.31 -8.30
CA VAL A 9 2.02 -7.64 -9.43
C VAL A 9 1.84 -8.39 -10.76
N GLU A 10 1.90 -9.74 -10.77
CA GLU A 10 1.91 -10.53 -12.01
C GLU A 10 0.56 -11.15 -12.42
N ASN A 11 -0.32 -11.51 -11.47
CA ASN A 11 -1.52 -12.32 -11.74
C ASN A 11 -2.84 -11.58 -11.48
N GLN A 12 -3.00 -10.43 -12.14
CA GLN A 12 -4.32 -9.84 -12.32
C GLN A 12 -5.06 -10.67 -13.38
N ASN A 13 -6.03 -11.49 -12.96
CA ASN A 13 -6.87 -12.27 -13.86
C ASN A 13 -7.61 -11.35 -14.85
N ARG A 14 -6.98 -11.03 -15.98
CA ARG A 14 -7.55 -10.16 -17.05
C ARG A 14 -8.87 -10.72 -17.58
N LEU A 15 -9.09 -12.02 -17.44
CA LEU A 15 -10.34 -12.69 -17.82
C LEU A 15 -11.49 -12.41 -16.83
N LYS A 16 -11.18 -12.16 -15.54
CA LYS A 16 -12.19 -11.96 -14.49
C LYS A 16 -12.86 -10.58 -14.58
N HIS A 17 -12.14 -9.57 -15.07
CA HIS A 17 -12.59 -8.18 -15.14
C HIS A 17 -12.83 -7.68 -16.58
N ARG A 18 -13.18 -8.58 -17.50
CA ARG A 18 -13.34 -8.22 -18.91
C ARG A 18 -14.59 -7.34 -19.09
N GLY A 19 -14.38 -6.10 -19.52
CA GLY A 19 -15.46 -5.12 -19.73
C GLY A 19 -15.71 -4.19 -18.54
N GLU A 20 -14.88 -4.25 -17.51
CA GLU A 20 -14.95 -3.35 -16.34
C GLU A 20 -13.95 -2.19 -16.49
N ASP A 21 -14.41 -0.96 -16.26
CA ASP A 21 -13.54 0.22 -16.19
C ASP A 21 -12.72 0.26 -14.88
N VAL A 22 -13.29 -0.28 -13.79
CA VAL A 22 -12.68 -0.40 -12.48
C VAL A 22 -12.58 -1.88 -12.11
N THR A 23 -11.34 -2.36 -11.99
CA THR A 23 -11.00 -3.76 -11.69
C THR A 23 -10.82 -4.04 -10.20
N GLY A 24 -10.78 -3.00 -9.38
CA GLY A 24 -10.60 -3.07 -7.94
C GLY A 24 -10.40 -1.69 -7.33
N ILE A 25 -10.23 -1.64 -6.02
CA ILE A 25 -9.99 -0.41 -5.25
C ILE A 25 -8.74 -0.64 -4.42
N PHE A 26 -7.90 0.38 -4.30
CA PHE A 26 -6.80 0.42 -3.35
C PHE A 26 -7.08 1.49 -2.31
N SER A 27 -6.79 1.18 -1.04
CA SER A 27 -7.00 2.12 0.07
C SER A 27 -5.82 2.10 1.03
N ILE A 28 -5.47 3.27 1.57
CA ILE A 28 -4.57 3.47 2.69
C ILE A 28 -5.44 3.71 3.93
N LEU A 29 -5.14 2.97 5.00
CA LEU A 29 -5.86 3.03 6.26
C LEU A 29 -4.93 3.49 7.37
N CYS A 30 -5.50 4.19 8.36
CA CYS A 30 -4.83 4.39 9.63
C CYS A 30 -4.85 3.09 10.46
N ASN A 31 -4.08 3.06 11.56
CA ASN A 31 -4.02 1.88 12.44
C ASN A 31 -5.35 1.51 13.13
N HIS A 32 -6.35 2.40 13.10
CA HIS A 32 -7.68 2.15 13.64
C HIS A 32 -8.60 1.43 12.63
N GLY A 33 -8.07 1.05 11.46
CA GLY A 33 -8.85 0.39 10.40
C GLY A 33 -9.78 1.36 9.65
N VAL A 34 -9.49 2.66 9.68
CA VAL A 34 -10.28 3.69 9.00
C VAL A 34 -9.51 4.18 7.77
N PRO A 35 -10.14 4.20 6.57
CA PRO A 35 -9.53 4.80 5.38
C PRO A 35 -9.12 6.25 5.61
N GLU A 36 -7.89 6.59 5.21
CA GLU A 36 -7.40 7.96 5.28
C GLU A 36 -8.23 8.88 4.36
N PRO A 37 -8.38 10.18 4.70
CA PRO A 37 -9.01 11.14 3.82
C PRO A 37 -8.30 11.20 2.46
N MET A 38 -9.05 11.04 1.36
CA MET A 38 -8.52 10.88 0.00
C MET A 38 -7.55 9.70 -0.15
N GLY A 39 -7.62 8.74 0.76
CA GLY A 39 -6.77 7.56 0.83
C GLY A 39 -7.25 6.38 0.00
N SER A 40 -8.20 6.56 -0.92
CA SER A 40 -8.72 5.49 -1.78
C SER A 40 -8.66 5.86 -3.27
N VAL A 41 -8.41 4.88 -4.12
CA VAL A 41 -8.31 5.07 -5.58
C VAL A 41 -8.83 3.85 -6.35
N ASP A 42 -9.51 4.10 -7.45
CA ASP A 42 -9.95 3.07 -8.39
C ASP A 42 -8.76 2.50 -9.19
N LEU A 43 -8.75 1.18 -9.34
CA LEU A 43 -7.73 0.45 -10.08
C LEU A 43 -8.26 0.10 -11.48
N GLN A 44 -7.67 0.68 -12.53
CA GLN A 44 -8.06 0.41 -13.92
C GLN A 44 -7.46 -0.91 -14.43
N ARG A 45 -6.35 -1.34 -13.85
CA ARG A 45 -5.66 -2.59 -14.21
C ARG A 45 -4.83 -3.06 -13.04
N GLY A 46 -5.55 -3.60 -12.06
CA GLY A 46 -5.10 -3.91 -10.70
C GLY A 46 -4.05 -2.95 -10.15
N GLU A 47 -3.17 -3.46 -9.31
CA GLU A 47 -2.34 -2.63 -8.45
C GLU A 47 -1.05 -2.13 -9.12
N ARG A 48 -1.19 -1.09 -9.94
CA ARG A 48 -0.04 -0.38 -10.49
C ARG A 48 0.50 0.60 -9.47
N TYR A 49 1.82 0.67 -9.32
CA TYR A 49 2.47 1.62 -8.41
C TYR A 49 2.09 3.08 -8.67
N ILE A 50 1.69 3.48 -9.89
CA ILE A 50 1.22 4.85 -10.14
C ILE A 50 -0.06 5.19 -9.35
N ASN A 51 -0.95 4.21 -9.16
CA ASN A 51 -2.17 4.38 -8.38
C ASN A 51 -1.81 4.51 -6.89
N VAL A 52 -0.89 3.68 -6.41
CA VAL A 52 -0.35 3.74 -5.04
C VAL A 52 0.40 5.04 -4.77
N ASP A 53 1.21 5.50 -5.72
CA ASP A 53 1.95 6.78 -5.63
C ASP A 53 0.97 7.96 -5.52
N PHE A 54 -0.09 7.96 -6.34
CA PHE A 54 -1.11 9.02 -6.33
C PHE A 54 -1.79 9.13 -4.96
N VAL A 55 -2.31 8.02 -4.45
CA VAL A 55 -3.04 8.02 -3.18
C VAL A 55 -2.11 8.26 -1.98
N LEU A 56 -0.90 7.69 -1.99
CA LEU A 56 0.08 7.93 -0.94
C LEU A 56 0.53 9.40 -0.92
N ALA A 57 0.74 10.03 -2.07
CA ALA A 57 1.07 11.46 -2.12
C ALA A 57 -0.02 12.31 -1.47
N GLN A 58 -1.29 12.03 -1.75
CA GLN A 58 -2.43 12.75 -1.15
C GLN A 58 -2.50 12.55 0.37
N VAL A 59 -2.33 11.30 0.84
CA VAL A 59 -2.31 11.02 2.29
C VAL A 59 -1.12 11.71 2.96
N LEU A 60 0.08 11.66 2.37
CA LEU A 60 1.26 12.32 2.93
C LEU A 60 1.10 13.85 3.02
N GLN A 61 0.39 14.49 2.09
CA GLN A 61 0.04 15.91 2.21
C GLN A 61 -0.81 16.19 3.44
N ASN A 62 -1.80 15.33 3.73
CA ASN A 62 -2.68 15.46 4.89
C ASN A 62 -1.93 15.20 6.21
N LEU A 63 -0.87 14.39 6.17
CA LEU A 63 -0.03 14.06 7.31
C LEU A 63 1.12 15.07 7.54
N ARG A 64 1.17 16.17 6.79
CA ARG A 64 2.19 17.21 6.97
C ARG A 64 2.20 17.74 8.41
N GLY A 65 3.41 17.90 8.95
CA GLY A 65 3.63 18.29 10.34
C GLY A 65 3.94 17.12 11.27
N LEU A 66 3.73 15.87 10.83
CA LEU A 66 4.26 14.70 11.52
C LEU A 66 5.77 14.57 11.28
N SER A 67 6.50 14.19 12.32
CA SER A 67 7.96 13.99 12.24
C SER A 67 8.35 12.61 11.70
N ARG A 68 7.40 11.68 11.58
CA ARG A 68 7.63 10.32 11.12
C ARG A 68 6.32 9.68 10.66
N VAL A 69 6.37 8.93 9.57
CA VAL A 69 5.24 8.15 9.04
C VAL A 69 5.67 6.70 8.87
N ILE A 70 4.81 5.75 9.23
CA ILE A 70 5.03 4.32 9.00
C ILE A 70 3.97 3.85 8.01
N VAL A 71 4.40 3.20 6.93
CA VAL A 71 3.50 2.62 5.93
C VAL A 71 3.74 1.12 5.87
N ALA A 72 2.70 0.35 6.17
CA ALA A 72 2.66 -1.08 5.94
C ALA A 72 2.19 -1.35 4.50
N TYR A 73 2.93 -2.18 3.76
CA TYR A 73 2.52 -2.58 2.42
C TYR A 73 3.14 -3.93 2.06
N ASP A 74 2.33 -4.86 1.55
CA ASP A 74 2.76 -6.24 1.22
C ASP A 74 4.01 -6.27 0.36
N VAL A 75 4.11 -5.38 -0.63
CA VAL A 75 5.27 -5.29 -1.52
C VAL A 75 6.13 -4.06 -1.24
N ALA A 76 6.13 -3.56 0.00
CA ALA A 76 6.94 -2.41 0.45
C ALA A 76 8.40 -2.51 0.01
N CYS A 77 9.01 -3.68 0.17
CA CYS A 77 10.41 -3.92 -0.20
C CYS A 77 10.71 -3.70 -1.70
N GLN A 78 9.72 -3.89 -2.56
CA GLN A 78 9.85 -3.69 -4.00
C GLN A 78 9.45 -2.28 -4.40
N TYR A 79 8.37 -1.78 -3.79
CA TYR A 79 7.80 -0.47 -4.02
C TYR A 79 8.79 0.66 -3.69
N ASN A 80 9.43 0.56 -2.51
CA ASN A 80 10.28 1.59 -1.93
C ASN A 80 11.54 1.88 -2.78
N ILE A 81 12.12 0.86 -3.44
CA ILE A 81 13.36 0.96 -4.24
C ILE A 81 13.31 2.16 -5.21
N ASN A 82 12.16 2.36 -5.86
CA ASN A 82 11.97 3.42 -6.84
C ASN A 82 10.99 4.50 -6.39
N ALA A 83 10.43 4.43 -5.17
CA ALA A 83 9.40 5.36 -4.70
C ALA A 83 9.86 6.81 -4.81
N ARG A 84 11.03 7.14 -4.24
CA ARG A 84 11.59 8.50 -4.33
C ARG A 84 11.81 8.98 -5.77
N LYS A 85 12.22 8.09 -6.68
CA LYS A 85 12.39 8.44 -8.10
C LYS A 85 11.05 8.72 -8.77
N ARG A 86 10.01 7.95 -8.47
CA ARG A 86 8.66 8.17 -9.00
C ARG A 86 8.06 9.47 -8.47
N PHE A 87 8.12 9.69 -7.16
CA PHE A 87 7.59 10.89 -6.51
C PHE A 87 8.26 12.18 -7.00
N ARG A 88 9.56 12.17 -7.30
CA ARG A 88 10.23 13.33 -7.93
C ARG A 88 9.57 13.78 -9.24
N ASN A 89 8.94 12.87 -9.98
CA ASN A 89 8.31 13.17 -11.25
C ASN A 89 6.80 13.43 -11.11
N THR A 90 6.14 12.80 -10.15
CA THR A 90 4.66 12.82 -10.03
C THR A 90 4.14 13.72 -8.91
N ALA A 91 4.86 13.82 -7.80
CA ALA A 91 4.46 14.58 -6.60
C ALA A 91 5.70 15.14 -5.88
N PRO A 92 6.46 16.06 -6.51
CA PRO A 92 7.71 16.57 -5.92
C PRO A 92 7.48 17.30 -4.59
N ASP A 93 6.31 17.90 -4.40
CA ASP A 93 5.97 18.64 -3.19
C ASP A 93 5.79 17.75 -1.94
N THR A 94 5.70 16.42 -2.10
CA THR A 94 5.53 15.48 -0.98
C THR A 94 6.79 14.68 -0.66
N LEU A 95 7.91 15.01 -1.30
CA LEU A 95 9.18 14.31 -1.09
C LEU A 95 9.71 14.47 0.34
N ASP A 96 9.46 15.61 0.98
CA ASP A 96 9.80 15.85 2.38
C ASP A 96 9.11 14.84 3.30
N MET A 97 7.81 14.62 3.11
CA MET A 97 7.03 13.66 3.87
C MET A 97 7.36 12.22 3.50
N LEU A 98 7.62 11.94 2.22
CA LEU A 98 8.07 10.62 1.78
C LEU A 98 9.41 10.24 2.45
N ASP A 99 10.32 11.19 2.62
CA ASP A 99 11.61 10.97 3.25
C ASP A 99 11.50 10.67 4.76
N LEU A 100 10.41 11.12 5.39
CA LEU A 100 10.06 10.78 6.78
C LEU A 100 9.29 9.45 6.88
N THR A 101 9.02 8.79 5.74
CA THR A 101 8.23 7.56 5.67
C THR A 101 9.13 6.32 5.77
N THR A 102 8.85 5.47 6.75
CA THR A 102 9.43 4.12 6.83
C THR A 102 8.44 3.12 6.26
N PHE A 103 8.85 2.38 5.23
CA PHE A 103 8.05 1.31 4.65
C PHE A 103 8.36 -0.02 5.34
N LEU A 104 7.31 -0.74 5.73
CA LEU A 104 7.37 -2.07 6.35
C LEU A 104 6.41 -3.02 5.63
N VAL A 105 6.59 -4.32 5.84
CA VAL A 105 5.69 -5.36 5.32
C VAL A 105 4.90 -5.95 6.48
N GLY A 106 3.61 -6.20 6.25
CA GLY A 106 2.73 -6.86 7.23
C GLY A 106 3.31 -8.19 7.72
N LYS A 107 3.13 -8.51 9.00
CA LYS A 107 3.79 -9.67 9.63
C LYS A 107 3.42 -11.01 9.00
N MET A 108 2.19 -11.15 8.49
CA MET A 108 1.73 -12.37 7.83
C MET A 108 2.45 -12.53 6.49
N HIS A 109 2.50 -11.46 5.71
CA HIS A 109 3.14 -11.46 4.39
C HIS A 109 4.66 -11.53 4.47
N LEU A 110 5.27 -10.96 5.51
CA LEU A 110 6.72 -10.84 5.66
C LEU A 110 7.47 -12.17 5.47
N GLN A 111 6.91 -13.28 5.95
CA GLN A 111 7.51 -14.60 5.83
C GLN A 111 7.62 -15.11 4.38
N ALA A 112 6.81 -14.57 3.47
CA ALA A 112 6.87 -14.89 2.05
C ALA A 112 7.95 -14.10 1.29
N HIS A 113 8.63 -13.16 1.94
CA HIS A 113 9.75 -12.42 1.37
C HIS A 113 11.09 -13.15 1.60
N GLU A 114 12.09 -12.75 0.82
CA GLU A 114 13.47 -13.20 1.03
C GLU A 114 13.98 -12.83 2.42
N GLU A 115 14.96 -13.59 2.93
CA GLU A 115 15.47 -13.48 4.30
C GLU A 115 15.86 -12.04 4.67
N ASP A 116 16.59 -11.32 3.82
CA ASP A 116 16.96 -9.93 4.06
C ASP A 116 15.75 -9.02 4.30
N CYS A 117 14.66 -9.22 3.55
CA CYS A 117 13.44 -8.44 3.73
C CYS A 117 12.78 -8.71 5.09
N GLN A 118 12.88 -9.94 5.61
CA GLN A 118 12.34 -10.34 6.91
C GLN A 118 12.98 -9.60 8.08
N TYR A 119 14.17 -9.03 7.88
CA TYR A 119 14.84 -8.18 8.86
C TYR A 119 14.61 -6.70 8.57
N LEU A 120 14.83 -6.27 7.32
CA LEU A 120 14.82 -4.85 6.92
C LEU A 120 13.43 -4.21 6.96
N TYR A 121 12.38 -4.98 6.70
CA TYR A 121 11.00 -4.48 6.60
C TYR A 121 10.11 -4.96 7.76
N SER A 122 10.72 -5.44 8.84
CA SER A 122 10.00 -6.01 9.98
C SER A 122 9.55 -4.97 10.99
N PHE A 123 8.28 -5.06 11.39
CA PHE A 123 7.76 -4.34 12.55
C PHE A 123 8.52 -4.68 13.85
N ASN A 124 8.97 -5.93 14.02
CA ASN A 124 9.63 -6.35 15.26
C ASN A 124 11.01 -5.71 15.45
N TYR A 125 11.63 -5.26 14.36
CA TYR A 125 12.95 -4.62 14.36
C TYR A 125 12.89 -3.11 14.10
N THR A 126 11.68 -2.53 14.10
CA THR A 126 11.49 -1.09 13.88
C THR A 126 11.07 -0.39 15.17
N GLU A 127 11.84 0.59 15.62
CA GLU A 127 11.53 1.35 16.83
C GLU A 127 10.26 2.20 16.66
N GLY A 128 9.49 2.35 17.73
CA GLY A 128 8.37 3.30 17.80
C GLY A 128 7.07 2.85 17.11
N VAL A 129 6.99 1.60 16.63
CA VAL A 129 5.79 1.04 15.97
C VAL A 129 4.87 0.25 16.92
N GLY A 130 5.26 0.11 18.19
CA GLY A 130 4.50 -0.64 19.18
C GLY A 130 4.35 -2.13 18.83
N ARG A 131 3.18 -2.71 19.15
CA ARG A 131 2.82 -4.11 18.83
C ARG A 131 1.93 -4.23 17.59
N MET A 132 2.15 -3.37 16.60
CA MET A 132 1.43 -3.43 15.32
C MET A 132 1.82 -4.68 14.52
N ASP A 133 0.89 -5.21 13.73
CA ASP A 133 1.15 -6.29 12.77
C ASP A 133 1.11 -5.85 11.30
N GLY A 134 0.48 -4.71 11.01
CA GLY A 134 0.38 -4.18 9.65
C GLY A 134 -0.72 -4.83 8.81
N GLU A 135 -1.65 -5.58 9.44
CA GLU A 135 -2.67 -6.40 8.76
C GLU A 135 -4.09 -5.79 8.84
N GLU A 136 -4.20 -4.51 9.21
CA GLU A 136 -5.50 -3.83 9.34
C GLU A 136 -6.25 -3.74 8.01
N THR A 137 -5.52 -3.62 6.90
CA THR A 137 -6.09 -3.54 5.55
C THR A 137 -6.83 -4.83 5.20
N GLU A 138 -6.27 -5.99 5.54
CA GLU A 138 -6.86 -7.32 5.34
C GLU A 138 -8.14 -7.49 6.15
N ARG A 139 -8.14 -7.02 7.41
CA ARG A 139 -9.33 -7.02 8.28
C ARG A 139 -10.43 -6.14 7.72
N PHE A 140 -10.08 -4.94 7.28
CA PHE A 140 -11.02 -4.02 6.65
C PHE A 140 -11.63 -4.61 5.39
N TRP A 141 -10.81 -5.19 4.51
CA TRP A 141 -11.30 -5.81 3.28
C TRP A 141 -12.12 -7.08 3.53
N ALA A 142 -11.86 -7.85 4.59
CA ALA A 142 -12.69 -8.99 4.94
C ALA A 142 -14.17 -8.60 5.16
N GLU A 143 -14.42 -7.41 5.70
CA GLU A 143 -15.77 -6.87 5.88
C GLU A 143 -16.26 -6.15 4.63
N MET A 144 -15.47 -5.22 4.06
CA MET A 144 -15.91 -4.41 2.91
C MET A 144 -16.19 -5.23 1.65
N ASN A 145 -15.47 -6.34 1.44
CA ASN A 145 -15.70 -7.21 0.28
C ASN A 145 -17.10 -7.84 0.28
N GLN A 146 -17.75 -7.96 1.45
CA GLN A 146 -19.14 -8.44 1.53
C GLN A 146 -20.12 -7.45 0.90
N ALA A 147 -19.80 -6.15 0.97
CA ALA A 147 -20.59 -5.08 0.37
C ALA A 147 -20.14 -4.72 -1.07
N ALA A 148 -18.95 -5.14 -1.51
CA ALA A 148 -18.39 -4.74 -2.81
C ALA A 148 -19.34 -4.99 -4.00
N GLY A 149 -20.10 -6.08 -3.96
CA GLY A 149 -21.08 -6.42 -5.01
C GLY A 149 -22.19 -5.38 -5.21
N SER A 150 -22.60 -4.64 -4.17
CA SER A 150 -23.63 -3.60 -4.28
C SER A 150 -23.10 -2.28 -4.86
N THR A 151 -21.79 -2.07 -4.81
CA THR A 151 -21.13 -0.86 -5.31
C THR A 151 -20.68 -0.97 -6.77
N LYS A 152 -20.76 -2.17 -7.35
CA LYS A 152 -20.38 -2.42 -8.73
C LYS A 152 -21.46 -1.90 -9.67
N GLN A 153 -21.16 -0.86 -10.43
CA GLN A 153 -22.04 -0.38 -11.49
C GLN A 153 -21.98 -1.33 -12.70
N MET A 154 -23.15 -1.58 -13.31
CA MET A 154 -23.29 -2.42 -14.52
C MET A 154 -22.89 -1.67 -15.78
#